data_AF-A0A382W3C6-F1
#
_entry.id   AF-A0A382W3C6-F1
#
_cell.length_a   1.000
_cell.length_b   1.000
_cell.length_c   1.000
_cell.angle_alpha   90.00
_cell.angle_beta   90.00
_cell.angle_gamma   90.00
#
_symmetry.space_group_name_H-M   'P 1'
#
loop_
_entity.id
_entity.type
_entity.pdbx_description
1 polymer ?
#
loop_
_entity_poly.entity_id
_entity_poly.type
_entity_poly.pdbx_seq_one_letter_code
_entity_poly.pdbx_strand_id
1 'polypeptide(L)'
;YHIQYFDEPTYKYHLCYCSTLEQMESMNRFNSRYVVTQRVDGNFLIDIIDKYSGRYHKEDSLYKLNVCINCLKKLRNTYPHDSLFSYRRFDLDQFLTGYNTKHIKRPQYSEKTIPKDKYSENWSDISNKMRSRAEYKCSKCHESYKDDKAQLHVHHIDGVKWNNNINNLKVLCIDCHSKEPGHFGISRRNNSFNGKFVRNL
;
A
#
# COMPACT_ATOMS: atom_id res chain seq x y z
N TYR A 1 -2.30 27.71 0.72
CA TYR A 1 -1.96 27.79 -0.70
C TYR A 1 -0.55 27.27 -0.91
N HIS A 2 -0.43 26.07 -1.49
CA HIS A 2 0.70 25.59 -2.32
C HIS A 2 0.25 24.23 -2.87
N ILE A 3 -0.54 24.30 -3.94
CA ILE A 3 -0.78 23.17 -4.84
C ILE A 3 0.52 23.03 -5.62
N GLN A 4 1.47 22.23 -5.12
CA GLN A 4 2.76 22.04 -5.77
C GLN A 4 3.06 20.54 -5.86
N TYR A 5 3.03 20.07 -7.11
CA TYR A 5 3.57 18.82 -7.63
C TYR A 5 3.04 17.54 -6.97
N PHE A 6 1.92 17.05 -7.46
CA PHE A 6 1.70 15.60 -7.43
C PHE A 6 2.75 15.00 -8.35
N ASP A 7 3.75 14.30 -7.79
CA ASP A 7 4.59 13.40 -8.57
C ASP A 7 3.66 12.45 -9.34
N GLU A 8 3.90 12.27 -10.64
CA GLU A 8 3.16 11.29 -11.42
C GLU A 8 3.17 9.93 -10.68
N PRO A 9 2.04 9.20 -10.67
CA PRO A 9 1.95 7.93 -9.99
C PRO A 9 3.12 7.02 -10.39
N THR A 10 3.99 6.68 -9.44
CA THR A 10 5.13 5.80 -9.69
C THR A 10 4.73 4.34 -9.87
N TYR A 11 3.42 4.05 -9.82
CA TYR A 11 2.83 2.75 -10.09
C TYR A 11 3.25 2.21 -11.46
N LYS A 12 3.23 0.89 -11.55
CA LYS A 12 3.63 0.13 -12.74
C LYS A 12 2.63 -1.01 -12.92
N TYR A 13 2.33 -1.36 -14.17
CA TYR A 13 1.56 -2.56 -14.45
C TYR A 13 2.47 -3.78 -14.56
N HIS A 14 1.89 -4.96 -14.36
CA HIS A 14 2.62 -6.22 -14.30
C HIS A 14 2.08 -7.23 -15.32
N LEU A 15 2.98 -7.81 -16.11
CA LEU A 15 2.66 -8.79 -17.16
C LEU A 15 2.82 -10.25 -16.70
N CYS A 16 3.56 -10.46 -15.61
CA CYS A 16 3.85 -11.77 -15.06
C CYS A 16 4.10 -11.67 -13.55
N TYR A 17 4.07 -12.81 -12.86
CA TYR A 17 4.42 -12.89 -11.44
C TYR A 17 5.93 -12.69 -11.26
N CYS A 18 6.37 -11.45 -11.07
CA CYS A 18 7.79 -11.07 -10.98
C CYS A 18 8.26 -10.90 -9.52
N SER A 19 9.56 -10.69 -9.32
CA SER A 19 10.16 -10.53 -7.99
C SER A 19 9.54 -9.40 -7.16
N THR A 20 9.03 -8.34 -7.78
CA THR A 20 8.26 -7.30 -7.07
C THR A 20 6.96 -7.84 -6.50
N LEU A 21 6.23 -8.66 -7.25
CA LEU A 21 4.99 -9.25 -6.76
C LEU A 21 5.27 -10.32 -5.70
N GLU A 22 6.35 -11.09 -5.85
CA GLU A 22 6.85 -12.03 -4.82
C GLU A 22 7.15 -11.30 -3.50
N GLN A 23 7.86 -10.18 -3.56
CA GLN A 23 8.13 -9.35 -2.37
C GLN A 23 6.85 -8.76 -1.79
N MET A 24 5.93 -8.26 -2.63
CA MET A 24 4.67 -7.68 -2.14
C MET A 24 3.77 -8.74 -1.53
N GLU A 25 3.81 -9.99 -2.01
CA GLU A 25 3.10 -11.11 -1.42
C GLU A 25 3.70 -11.49 -0.06
N SER A 26 5.04 -11.57 0.05
CA SER A 26 5.70 -11.89 1.33
C SER A 26 5.46 -10.84 2.42
N MET A 27 5.16 -9.60 2.02
CA MET A 27 4.74 -8.52 2.92
C MET A 27 3.22 -8.46 3.14
N ASN A 28 2.42 -9.40 2.63
CA ASN A 28 0.95 -9.41 2.65
C ASN A 28 0.29 -8.19 1.96
N ARG A 29 0.99 -7.54 1.04
CA ARG A 29 0.53 -6.35 0.31
C ARG A 29 0.05 -6.65 -1.11
N PHE A 30 0.23 -7.88 -1.59
CA PHE A 30 -0.17 -8.27 -2.94
C PHE A 30 -1.68 -8.12 -3.17
N ASN A 31 -2.49 -8.71 -2.29
CA ASN A 31 -3.94 -8.68 -2.43
C ASN A 31 -4.56 -7.32 -2.13
N SER A 32 -3.87 -6.42 -1.44
CA SER A 32 -4.42 -5.12 -1.05
C SER A 32 -3.97 -3.96 -1.92
N ARG A 33 -2.99 -4.17 -2.82
CA ARG A 33 -2.41 -3.11 -3.66
C ARG A 33 -2.46 -3.39 -5.15
N TYR A 34 -2.79 -4.62 -5.55
CA TYR A 34 -2.84 -5.03 -6.95
C TYR A 34 -4.19 -5.63 -7.31
N VAL A 35 -4.59 -5.41 -8.56
CA VAL A 35 -5.82 -5.95 -9.16
C VAL A 35 -5.51 -6.52 -10.54
N VAL A 36 -6.40 -7.38 -11.04
CA VAL A 36 -6.43 -7.74 -12.45
C VAL A 36 -7.35 -6.78 -13.20
N THR A 37 -6.93 -6.36 -14.39
CA THR A 37 -7.75 -5.59 -15.33
C THR A 37 -7.79 -6.29 -16.68
N GLN A 38 -8.78 -5.94 -17.50
CA GLN A 38 -8.87 -6.35 -18.91
C GLN A 38 -8.44 -5.23 -19.86
N ARG A 39 -7.99 -4.08 -19.33
CA ARG A 39 -7.51 -2.96 -20.16
C ARG A 39 -6.21 -3.32 -20.87
N VAL A 40 -6.14 -2.94 -22.13
CA VAL A 40 -5.02 -3.22 -23.05
C VAL A 40 -4.40 -1.95 -23.64
N ASP A 41 -4.98 -0.79 -23.35
CA ASP A 41 -4.61 0.52 -23.89
C ASP A 41 -3.45 1.20 -23.15
N GLY A 42 -2.88 0.52 -22.13
CA GLY A 42 -1.82 1.05 -21.28
C GLY A 42 -2.28 2.08 -20.25
N ASN A 43 -3.58 2.34 -20.15
CA ASN A 43 -4.17 3.19 -19.12
C ASN A 43 -4.87 2.33 -18.08
N PHE A 44 -4.70 2.67 -16.81
CA PHE A 44 -5.19 1.87 -15.69
C PHE A 44 -5.88 2.75 -14.66
N LEU A 45 -6.93 2.21 -14.03
CA LEU A 45 -7.61 2.86 -12.91
C LEU A 45 -6.70 2.83 -11.69
N ILE A 46 -6.43 3.99 -11.12
CA ILE A 46 -5.66 4.14 -9.89
C ILE A 46 -6.35 5.10 -8.93
N ASP A 47 -6.12 4.86 -7.64
CA ASP A 47 -6.41 5.81 -6.59
C ASP A 47 -5.14 6.61 -6.27
N ILE A 48 -5.26 7.93 -6.20
CA ILE A 48 -4.17 8.81 -5.75
C ILE A 48 -4.43 9.13 -4.29
N ILE A 49 -3.60 8.58 -3.42
CA ILE A 49 -3.71 8.71 -1.98
C ILE A 49 -2.51 9.52 -1.49
N ASP A 50 -2.80 10.59 -0.74
CA ASP A 50 -1.77 11.35 -0.06
C ASP A 50 -1.07 10.46 0.97
N LYS A 51 0.24 10.29 0.82
CA LYS A 51 1.01 9.32 1.61
C LYS A 51 1.08 9.65 3.11
N TYR A 52 0.86 10.91 3.49
CA TYR A 52 0.99 11.37 4.89
C TYR A 52 -0.34 11.35 5.62
N SER A 53 -1.38 11.90 4.99
CA SER A 53 -2.73 12.00 5.53
C SER A 53 -3.57 10.75 5.26
N GLY A 54 -3.17 9.94 4.28
CA GLY A 54 -3.95 8.81 3.79
C GLY A 54 -5.27 9.21 3.13
N ARG A 55 -5.43 10.49 2.76
CA ARG A 55 -6.63 11.02 2.11
C ARG A 55 -6.57 10.74 0.62
N TYR A 56 -7.72 10.41 0.06
CA TYR A 56 -7.89 10.28 -1.37
C TYR A 56 -7.90 11.68 -2.00
N HIS A 57 -7.00 11.89 -2.95
CA HIS A 57 -6.99 13.07 -3.80
C HIS A 57 -7.76 12.82 -5.09
N LYS A 58 -7.62 11.62 -5.66
CA LYS A 58 -8.43 11.14 -6.78
C LYS A 58 -8.78 9.67 -6.58
N GLU A 59 -9.99 9.30 -6.96
CA GLU A 59 -10.48 7.93 -6.96
C GLU A 59 -10.71 7.49 -8.41
N ASP A 60 -10.41 6.23 -8.72
CA ASP A 60 -10.73 5.56 -9.99
C ASP A 60 -10.38 6.37 -11.24
N SER A 61 -9.20 7.00 -11.23
CA SER A 61 -8.75 7.85 -12.33
C SER A 61 -7.86 7.05 -13.29
N LEU A 62 -8.09 7.23 -14.59
CA LEU A 62 -7.27 6.59 -15.62
C LEU A 62 -5.92 7.29 -15.75
N TYR A 63 -4.84 6.52 -15.61
CA TYR A 63 -3.47 6.99 -15.79
C TYR A 63 -2.70 6.03 -16.69
N LYS A 64 -1.88 6.61 -17.58
CA LYS A 64 -0.89 5.85 -18.35
C LYS A 64 0.19 5.36 -17.40
N LEU A 65 0.38 4.05 -17.31
CA LEU A 65 1.43 3.46 -16.48
C LEU A 65 2.52 2.86 -17.35
N ASN A 66 3.74 2.80 -16.82
CA ASN A 66 4.83 2.06 -17.44
C ASN A 66 4.84 0.60 -16.96
N VAL A 67 5.38 -0.30 -17.77
CA VAL A 67 5.58 -1.70 -17.38
C VAL A 67 6.57 -1.83 -16.23
N CYS A 68 6.33 -2.78 -15.34
CA CYS A 68 7.28 -3.14 -14.29
C CYS A 68 8.58 -3.70 -14.89
N ILE A 69 9.73 -3.09 -14.56
CA ILE A 69 11.04 -3.52 -15.05
C ILE A 69 11.38 -4.96 -14.67
N ASN A 70 10.90 -5.44 -13.51
CA ASN A 70 11.14 -6.80 -13.06
C ASN A 70 10.28 -7.82 -13.84
N CYS A 71 9.13 -7.41 -14.39
CA CYS A 71 8.42 -8.24 -15.37
C CYS A 71 9.24 -8.39 -16.65
N LEU A 72 9.78 -7.28 -17.18
CA LEU A 72 10.63 -7.33 -18.38
C LEU A 72 11.87 -8.19 -18.19
N LYS A 73 12.56 -8.08 -17.05
CA LYS A 73 13.71 -8.93 -16.72
C LYS A 73 13.33 -10.42 -16.72
N LYS A 74 12.21 -10.77 -16.08
CA LYS A 74 11.73 -12.15 -16.02
C LYS A 74 11.39 -12.69 -17.41
N LEU A 75 10.67 -11.91 -18.22
CA LEU A 75 10.31 -12.27 -19.59
C LEU A 75 11.53 -12.39 -20.50
N ARG A 76 12.53 -11.51 -20.38
CA ARG A 76 13.80 -11.62 -21.11
C ARG A 76 14.52 -12.93 -20.81
N ASN A 77 14.49 -13.41 -19.57
CA ASN A 77 15.08 -14.71 -19.24
C ASN A 77 14.30 -15.88 -19.87
N THR A 78 12.99 -15.74 -20.04
CA THR A 78 12.14 -16.72 -20.74
C THR A 78 12.31 -16.66 -22.26
N TYR A 79 12.57 -15.47 -22.82
CA TYR A 79 12.68 -15.19 -24.25
C TYR A 79 13.96 -14.38 -24.56
N PRO A 80 15.16 -14.98 -24.43
CA PRO A 80 16.43 -14.25 -24.45
C PRO A 80 16.79 -13.59 -25.78
N HIS A 81 16.24 -14.07 -26.89
CA HIS A 81 16.50 -13.54 -28.23
C HIS A 81 15.49 -12.48 -28.68
N ASP A 82 14.43 -12.22 -27.91
CA ASP A 82 13.46 -11.18 -28.25
C ASP A 82 13.86 -9.83 -27.64
N SER A 83 14.01 -8.83 -28.50
CA SER A 83 14.40 -7.48 -28.11
C SER A 83 13.25 -6.63 -27.52
N LEU A 84 12.00 -7.10 -27.60
CA LEU A 84 10.80 -6.47 -27.05
C LEU A 84 10.89 -6.30 -25.53
N PHE A 85 11.53 -7.24 -24.83
CA PHE A 85 11.66 -7.23 -23.37
C PHE A 85 12.76 -6.29 -22.86
N SER A 86 12.80 -5.07 -23.41
CA SER A 86 13.66 -3.96 -23.05
C SER A 86 12.82 -2.76 -22.66
N TYR A 87 13.18 -2.08 -21.57
CA TYR A 87 12.39 -0.95 -21.04
C TYR A 87 12.20 0.18 -22.07
N ARG A 88 13.18 0.41 -22.94
CA ARG A 88 13.12 1.46 -23.97
C ARG A 88 12.31 1.07 -25.21
N ARG A 89 12.06 -0.21 -25.42
CA ARG A 89 11.42 -0.75 -26.64
C ARG A 89 10.09 -1.44 -26.37
N PHE A 90 9.76 -1.66 -25.11
CA PHE A 90 8.58 -2.42 -24.75
C PHE A 90 7.32 -1.71 -25.25
N ASP A 91 6.52 -2.46 -25.98
CA ASP A 91 5.22 -2.06 -26.46
C ASP A 91 4.16 -3.07 -25.99
N LEU A 92 3.08 -2.56 -25.41
CA LEU A 92 2.05 -3.40 -24.81
C LEU A 92 1.21 -4.12 -25.87
N ASP A 93 0.92 -3.46 -26.99
CA ASP A 93 0.09 -4.04 -28.06
C ASP A 93 0.82 -5.19 -28.76
N GLN A 94 2.12 -4.99 -29.06
CA GLN A 94 2.99 -6.05 -29.58
C GLN A 94 3.08 -7.23 -28.61
N PHE A 95 3.19 -6.96 -27.31
CA PHE A 95 3.18 -8.02 -26.31
C PHE A 95 1.87 -8.80 -26.31
N LEU A 96 0.73 -8.12 -26.26
CA LEU A 96 -0.60 -8.77 -26.18
C LEU A 96 -0.94 -9.56 -27.45
N THR A 97 -0.45 -9.12 -28.61
CA THR A 97 -0.64 -9.80 -29.89
C THR A 97 0.31 -10.99 -30.06
N GLY A 98 1.56 -10.85 -29.63
CA GLY A 98 2.61 -11.85 -29.85
C GLY A 98 2.74 -12.91 -28.75
N TYR A 99 2.19 -12.66 -27.55
CA TYR A 99 2.46 -13.48 -26.38
C TYR A 99 1.18 -13.88 -25.63
N ASN A 100 1.13 -15.16 -25.22
CA ASN A 100 0.11 -15.67 -24.31
C ASN A 100 0.75 -16.05 -22.98
N THR A 101 0.87 -15.08 -22.06
CA THR A 101 1.43 -15.33 -20.73
C THR A 101 0.36 -15.84 -19.77
N LYS A 102 0.59 -17.03 -19.21
CA LYS A 102 -0.24 -17.55 -18.12
C LYS A 102 0.17 -16.89 -16.80
N HIS A 103 -0.77 -16.18 -16.17
CA HIS A 103 -0.60 -15.72 -14.81
C HIS A 103 -0.75 -16.89 -13.84
N ILE A 104 0.36 -17.31 -13.22
CA ILE A 104 0.38 -18.40 -12.23
C ILE A 104 -0.24 -18.02 -10.88
N LYS A 105 -0.30 -16.72 -10.59
CA LYS A 105 -0.93 -16.14 -9.39
C LYS A 105 -1.70 -14.89 -9.78
N ARG A 106 -2.87 -14.70 -9.16
CA ARG A 106 -3.74 -13.55 -9.37
C ARG A 106 -4.12 -12.94 -8.01
N PRO A 107 -4.17 -11.61 -7.90
CA PRO A 107 -4.68 -10.96 -6.70
C PRO A 107 -6.16 -11.32 -6.49
N GLN A 108 -6.60 -11.21 -5.24
CA GLN A 108 -7.97 -11.54 -4.84
C GLN A 108 -9.04 -10.64 -5.49
N TYR A 109 -8.71 -9.38 -5.78
CA TYR A 109 -9.68 -8.39 -6.24
C TYR A 109 -9.46 -7.96 -7.69
N SER A 110 -10.53 -7.45 -8.28
CA SER A 110 -10.53 -6.75 -9.56
C SER A 110 -10.54 -5.24 -9.34
N GLU A 111 -10.36 -4.46 -10.41
CA GLU A 111 -10.53 -3.00 -10.38
C GLU A 111 -11.88 -2.54 -9.82
N LYS A 112 -12.94 -3.37 -9.91
CA LYS A 112 -14.29 -3.06 -9.42
C LYS A 112 -14.56 -3.52 -7.99
N THR A 113 -13.81 -4.51 -7.52
CA THR A 113 -14.11 -5.21 -6.25
C THR A 113 -13.09 -4.93 -5.17
N ILE A 114 -11.98 -4.26 -5.48
CA ILE A 114 -10.99 -3.90 -4.47
C ILE A 114 -11.60 -2.92 -3.46
N PRO A 115 -11.54 -3.21 -2.16
CA PRO A 115 -11.99 -2.25 -1.15
C PRO A 115 -11.08 -1.02 -1.15
N LYS A 116 -11.67 0.15 -0.90
CA LYS A 116 -10.88 1.37 -0.70
C LYS A 116 -10.08 1.26 0.60
N ASP A 117 -8.85 1.78 0.59
CA ASP A 117 -7.95 2.05 1.73
C ASP A 117 -8.50 3.08 2.72
N LYS A 118 -9.67 2.76 3.27
CA LYS A 118 -10.40 3.53 4.27
C LYS A 118 -10.62 2.65 5.50
N TYR A 119 -10.63 3.25 6.68
CA TYR A 119 -11.03 2.55 7.89
C TYR A 119 -12.51 2.19 7.78
N SER A 120 -12.92 1.05 8.35
CA SER A 120 -14.33 0.69 8.45
C SER A 120 -15.09 1.71 9.31
N GLU A 121 -16.39 1.88 9.07
CA GLU A 121 -17.22 2.84 9.81
C GLU A 121 -17.18 2.60 11.33
N ASN A 122 -17.13 1.32 11.75
CA ASN A 122 -17.03 0.90 13.15
C ASN A 122 -15.59 0.81 13.68
N TRP A 123 -14.60 1.43 13.02
CA TRP A 123 -13.19 1.34 13.42
C TRP A 123 -12.94 1.78 14.88
N SER A 124 -13.66 2.79 15.36
CA SER A 124 -13.57 3.22 16.77
C SER A 124 -13.85 2.06 17.74
N ASP A 125 -14.91 1.28 17.48
CA ASP A 125 -15.30 0.16 18.32
C ASP A 125 -14.31 -0.99 18.25
N ILE A 126 -13.83 -1.29 17.04
CA ILE A 126 -12.79 -2.32 16.81
C ILE A 126 -11.51 -1.93 17.58
N SER A 127 -11.08 -0.68 17.43
CA SER A 127 -9.89 -0.14 18.11
C SER A 127 -10.03 -0.22 19.63
N ASN A 128 -11.19 0.19 20.16
CA ASN A 128 -11.47 0.12 21.60
C ASN A 128 -11.45 -1.31 22.13
N LYS A 129 -12.10 -2.25 21.43
CA LYS A 129 -12.11 -3.67 21.80
C LYS A 129 -10.71 -4.28 21.78
N MET A 130 -9.90 -3.97 20.76
CA MET A 130 -8.52 -4.47 20.68
C MET A 130 -7.65 -3.94 21.82
N ARG A 131 -7.72 -2.63 22.10
CA ARG A 131 -6.97 -2.02 23.22
C ARG A 131 -7.40 -2.58 24.57
N SER A 132 -8.70 -2.82 24.76
CA SER A 132 -9.23 -3.45 25.98
C SER A 132 -8.77 -4.90 26.12
N ARG A 133 -8.76 -5.69 25.03
CA ARG A 133 -8.26 -7.08 25.03
C ARG A 133 -6.77 -7.17 25.36
N ALA A 134 -5.99 -6.17 24.99
CA ALA A 134 -4.58 -6.06 25.32
C ALA A 134 -4.33 -5.46 26.73
N GLU A 135 -5.37 -5.28 27.55
CA GLU A 135 -5.29 -4.62 28.87
C GLU A 135 -4.63 -3.24 28.82
N TYR A 136 -4.77 -2.54 27.70
CA TYR A 136 -4.09 -1.28 27.42
C TYR A 136 -2.56 -1.35 27.48
N LYS A 137 -1.96 -2.52 27.26
CA LYS A 137 -0.50 -2.70 27.18
C LYS A 137 -0.02 -2.68 25.74
N CYS A 138 1.13 -2.05 25.50
CA CYS A 138 1.77 -2.10 24.19
C CYS A 138 2.26 -3.53 23.90
N SER A 139 1.92 -4.10 22.74
CA SER A 139 2.35 -5.45 22.36
C SER A 139 3.85 -5.57 22.05
N LYS A 140 4.61 -4.46 22.06
CA LYS A 140 6.05 -4.44 21.74
C LYS A 140 6.94 -4.10 22.93
N CYS A 141 6.62 -3.03 23.67
CA CYS A 141 7.40 -2.64 24.86
C CYS A 141 6.74 -3.07 26.18
N HIS A 142 5.52 -3.63 26.13
CA HIS A 142 4.77 -4.14 27.29
C HIS A 142 4.36 -3.10 28.35
N GLU A 143 4.75 -1.84 28.18
CA GLU A 143 4.30 -0.71 29.01
C GLU A 143 2.77 -0.56 29.01
N SER A 144 2.23 -0.21 30.18
CA SER A 144 0.80 0.01 30.41
C SER A 144 0.41 1.45 30.08
N TYR A 145 -0.72 1.59 29.37
CA TYR A 145 -1.34 2.86 29.02
C TYR A 145 -2.78 2.93 29.53
N LYS A 146 -3.08 2.23 30.63
CA LYS A 146 -4.43 2.19 31.23
C LYS A 146 -4.93 3.59 31.62
N ASP A 147 -4.02 4.44 32.10
CA ASP A 147 -4.30 5.81 32.53
C ASP A 147 -4.05 6.85 31.42
N ASP A 148 -3.40 6.46 30.32
CA ASP A 148 -3.14 7.31 29.15
C ASP A 148 -3.48 6.58 27.84
N LYS A 149 -4.76 6.19 27.73
CA LYS A 149 -5.28 5.39 26.61
C LYS A 149 -5.11 6.07 25.25
N ALA A 150 -4.92 7.39 25.21
CA ALA A 150 -4.75 8.17 24.00
C ALA A 150 -3.41 7.88 23.28
N GLN A 151 -2.38 7.43 24.00
CA GLN A 151 -1.08 7.08 23.42
C GLN A 151 -1.04 5.65 22.84
N LEU A 152 -2.12 4.88 23.03
CA LEU A 152 -2.21 3.51 22.58
C LEU A 152 -3.10 3.42 21.34
N HIS A 153 -2.52 2.95 20.25
CA HIS A 153 -3.15 2.84 18.93
C HIS A 153 -3.28 1.38 18.51
N VAL A 154 -4.05 1.15 17.46
CA VAL A 154 -4.13 -0.16 16.78
C VAL A 154 -3.53 0.00 15.39
N HIS A 155 -2.53 -0.82 15.10
CA HIS A 155 -1.79 -0.87 13.87
C HIS A 155 -2.27 -2.06 13.02
N HIS A 156 -2.55 -1.83 11.74
CA HIS A 156 -2.78 -2.88 10.74
C HIS A 156 -1.44 -3.39 10.23
N ILE A 157 -1.09 -4.64 10.54
CA ILE A 157 0.24 -5.23 10.26
C ILE A 157 0.53 -5.25 8.76
N ASP A 158 -0.48 -5.55 7.93
CA ASP A 158 -0.38 -5.53 6.47
C ASP A 158 -0.46 -4.12 5.85
N GLY A 159 -0.73 -3.09 6.68
CA GLY A 159 -0.94 -1.71 6.24
C GLY A 159 -2.23 -1.51 5.44
N VAL A 160 -3.25 -2.35 5.64
CA VAL A 160 -4.52 -2.34 4.90
C VAL A 160 -5.66 -1.97 5.84
N LYS A 161 -6.18 -0.74 5.70
CA LYS A 161 -7.10 -0.17 6.71
C LYS A 161 -8.45 -0.89 6.82
N TRP A 162 -8.85 -1.62 5.78
CA TRP A 162 -10.09 -2.40 5.78
C TRP A 162 -9.91 -3.83 6.31
N ASN A 163 -8.69 -4.33 6.49
CA ASN A 163 -8.44 -5.69 6.98
C ASN A 163 -8.48 -5.75 8.51
N ASN A 164 -9.69 -5.88 9.05
CA ASN A 164 -9.93 -5.94 10.49
C ASN A 164 -9.83 -7.34 11.11
N ASN A 165 -9.16 -8.30 10.44
CA ASN A 165 -8.89 -9.60 11.05
C ASN A 165 -8.08 -9.39 12.33
N ILE A 166 -8.49 -9.99 13.45
CA ILE A 166 -7.85 -9.82 14.75
C ILE A 166 -6.34 -10.12 14.72
N ASN A 167 -5.92 -11.10 13.91
CA ASN A 167 -4.51 -11.48 13.77
C ASN A 167 -3.70 -10.47 12.95
N ASN A 168 -4.38 -9.56 12.23
CA ASN A 168 -3.76 -8.46 11.49
C ASN A 168 -3.69 -7.16 12.31
N LEU A 169 -4.25 -7.13 13.52
CA LEU A 169 -4.31 -5.93 14.36
C LEU A 169 -3.34 -6.05 15.54
N LYS A 170 -2.46 -5.04 15.68
CA LYS A 170 -1.48 -4.98 16.76
C LYS A 170 -1.68 -3.73 17.61
N VAL A 171 -1.73 -3.89 18.94
CA VAL A 171 -1.87 -2.77 19.86
C VAL A 171 -0.49 -2.20 20.17
N LEU A 172 -0.23 -0.95 19.81
CA LEU A 172 1.09 -0.34 19.96
C LEU A 172 0.99 1.02 20.63
N CYS A 173 1.94 1.33 21.51
CA CYS A 173 2.14 2.71 21.92
C CYS A 173 2.67 3.52 20.75
N ILE A 174 2.49 4.83 20.83
CA ILE A 174 2.85 5.74 19.76
C ILE A 174 4.33 5.69 19.36
N ASP A 175 5.23 5.49 20.33
CA ASP A 175 6.68 5.40 20.10
C ASP A 175 7.07 4.08 19.43
N CYS A 176 6.31 3.01 19.67
CA CYS A 176 6.48 1.74 18.97
C CYS A 176 5.84 1.78 17.58
N HIS A 177 4.68 2.42 17.48
CA HIS A 177 3.89 2.54 16.24
C HIS A 177 4.63 3.39 15.19
N SER A 178 5.26 4.48 15.59
CA SER A 178 6.04 5.35 14.68
C SER A 178 7.26 4.66 14.05
N LYS A 179 7.69 3.52 14.61
CA LYS A 179 8.76 2.66 14.09
C LYS A 179 8.26 1.55 13.16
N GLU A 180 6.95 1.38 13.01
CA GLU A 180 6.39 0.39 12.08
C GLU A 180 6.42 0.95 10.64
N PRO A 181 6.62 0.08 9.62
CA PRO A 181 6.66 0.51 8.22
C PRO A 181 5.41 1.29 7.80
N GLY A 182 5.59 2.37 7.04
CA GLY A 182 4.48 3.18 6.52
C GLY A 182 3.90 4.22 7.49
N HIS A 183 4.48 4.37 8.69
CA HIS A 183 4.01 5.30 9.72
C HIS A 183 5.06 6.33 10.18
N PHE A 184 5.94 6.75 9.26
CA PHE A 184 6.85 7.88 9.49
C PHE A 184 6.05 9.17 9.72
N GLY A 185 6.10 9.72 10.93
CA GLY A 185 5.43 10.98 11.28
C GLY A 185 4.31 10.90 12.32
N ILE A 186 4.06 9.72 12.91
CA ILE A 186 3.19 9.64 14.10
C ILE A 186 3.95 10.25 15.30
N SER A 187 3.46 11.37 15.82
CA SER A 187 4.00 12.06 17.00
C SER A 187 2.96 12.15 18.13
N ARG A 188 3.44 12.23 19.38
CA ARG A 188 2.58 12.38 20.57
C ARG A 188 1.59 13.51 20.37
N ARG A 189 0.31 13.27 20.63
CA ARG A 189 -0.66 14.35 20.79
C ARG A 189 -0.30 15.09 22.07
N ASN A 190 0.47 16.17 21.95
CA ASN A 190 0.67 17.10 23.04
C ASN A 190 -0.63 17.90 23.24
N ASN A 191 -1.27 17.77 24.40
CA ASN A 191 -2.33 18.68 24.86
C ASN A 191 -1.75 20.05 25.31
N SER A 192 -0.80 20.59 24.54
CA SER A 192 -0.35 21.98 24.64
C SER A 192 0.34 22.36 23.34
N PHE A 193 -0.29 23.28 22.62
CA PHE A 193 0.37 24.06 21.58
C PHE A 193 1.60 24.77 22.17
N ASN A 194 2.77 24.57 21.55
CA ASN A 194 3.70 25.66 21.26
C ASN A 194 4.68 25.19 20.19
N GLY A 195 4.70 25.91 19.08
CA GLY A 195 5.39 25.51 17.87
C GLY A 195 6.90 25.42 18.02
N LYS A 196 7.49 24.61 17.14
CA LYS A 196 8.74 24.89 16.40
C LYS A 196 8.92 23.77 15.37
N PHE A 197 8.71 24.11 14.10
CA PHE A 197 9.15 23.28 12.98
C PHE A 197 10.68 23.38 12.90
N VAL A 198 11.38 22.25 12.95
CA VAL A 198 12.78 22.17 12.54
C VAL A 198 12.82 21.35 11.26
N ARG A 199 13.05 22.06 10.15
CA ARG A 199 13.42 21.51 8.85
C ARG A 199 14.85 20.97 8.98
N ASN A 200 15.10 19.76 8.52
CA ASN A 200 16.45 19.39 8.08
C ASN A 200 16.37 18.94 6.62
N LEU A 201 17.34 19.45 5.87
CA LEU A 201 17.52 19.42 4.43
C LEU A 201 17.52 18.00 3.85
#